data_AF-A0A4Q2DRW1-F1
#
_entry.id   AF-A0A4Q2DRW1-F1
#
_cell.length_a   1.000
_cell.length_b   1.000
_cell.length_c   1.000
_cell.angle_alpha   90.00
_cell.angle_beta   90.00
_cell.angle_gamma   90.00
#
_symmetry.space_group_name_H-M   'P 1'
#
loop_
_entity.id
_entity.type
_entity.pdbx_description
1 polymer ?
#
loop_
_entity_poly.entity_id
_entity_poly.type
_entity_poly.pdbx_seq_one_letter_code
_entity_poly.pdbx_strand_id
1 'polypeptide(L)'
;MANPPTPIVLDPKPKSFADTKPEDLELFKLREKIDVDKCTIRIRPFQPEDAEQVRELFWVGLTVGSPSARGAALRGSFMRPNSIILYSLFLFGLYLAIISSPRSPPRYAAILNLPFEPGSEDVAKSVFCRRLIGIILSIVSVALFIAHRYHLGKAFINLASFELNCPDLMNIAQHYGVPHAIDEKDGMEGQKFDSRERHTGVTGGKSPACGFWVAELLAPDDGKPTGIVVGSVGLDNTAIPDDPTTAQLRRMSVHPSLQRRGIGRRLISQALSHASLLHPDGLRIKAVELVTTGFQPSAVGIYESFGWKRVKTDLGAPGRWWLDWYCVHYRVELGSRYYDRVA
;
A
#
# COMPACT_ATOMS: atom_id res chain seq x y z
N MET A 1 32.42 -7.43 -45.30
CA MET A 1 32.77 -6.69 -44.07
C MET A 1 31.50 -6.60 -43.24
N ALA A 2 31.43 -7.31 -42.11
CA ALA A 2 30.26 -7.27 -41.23
C ALA A 2 30.25 -5.94 -40.47
N ASN A 3 29.09 -5.27 -40.42
CA ASN A 3 28.95 -4.04 -39.64
C ASN A 3 29.18 -4.35 -38.15
N PRO A 4 29.93 -3.51 -37.42
CA PRO A 4 30.10 -3.70 -35.99
C PRO A 4 28.74 -3.62 -35.29
N PRO A 5 28.47 -4.45 -34.27
CA PRO A 5 27.22 -4.42 -33.52
C PRO A 5 27.04 -3.04 -32.91
N THR A 6 25.88 -2.44 -33.15
CA THR A 6 25.50 -1.15 -32.59
C THR A 6 25.53 -1.26 -31.06
N PRO A 7 26.22 -0.36 -30.34
CA PRO A 7 26.26 -0.41 -28.88
C PRO A 7 24.83 -0.34 -28.35
N ILE A 8 24.45 -1.34 -27.54
CA ILE A 8 23.18 -1.36 -26.83
C ILE A 8 23.20 -0.16 -25.89
N VAL A 9 22.50 0.90 -26.28
CA VAL A 9 22.24 2.06 -25.43
C VAL A 9 21.35 1.53 -24.31
N LEU A 10 21.93 1.31 -23.13
CA LEU A 10 21.18 0.97 -21.93
C LEU A 10 20.18 2.10 -21.69
N ASP A 11 18.89 1.77 -21.70
CA ASP A 11 17.82 2.73 -21.47
C ASP A 11 18.10 3.55 -20.20
N PRO A 12 17.79 4.86 -20.22
CA PRO A 12 17.97 5.72 -19.06
C PRO A 12 17.28 5.09 -17.85
N LYS A 13 18.00 5.06 -16.73
CA LYS A 13 17.52 4.53 -15.45
C LYS A 13 16.06 4.97 -15.22
N PRO A 14 15.11 4.04 -15.00
CA PRO A 14 13.70 4.38 -14.90
C PRO A 14 13.50 5.47 -13.85
N LYS A 15 12.73 6.50 -14.19
CA LYS A 15 12.44 7.62 -13.29
C LYS A 15 11.86 7.07 -11.99
N SER A 16 12.35 7.59 -10.87
CA SER A 16 11.86 7.21 -9.54
C SER A 16 10.42 7.70 -9.38
N PHE A 17 9.49 6.79 -9.06
CA PHE A 17 8.09 7.13 -8.74
C PHE A 17 7.97 8.11 -7.56
N ALA A 18 8.99 8.21 -6.71
CA ALA A 18 9.01 9.15 -5.60
C ALA A 18 9.13 10.61 -6.04
N ASP A 19 9.69 10.87 -7.23
CA ASP A 19 9.92 12.21 -7.77
C ASP A 19 8.80 12.65 -8.72
N THR A 20 8.02 11.70 -9.23
CA THR A 20 6.87 11.97 -10.11
C THR A 20 5.72 12.58 -9.30
N LYS A 21 5.19 13.71 -9.77
CA LYS A 21 4.04 14.32 -9.11
C LYS A 21 2.80 13.44 -9.33
N PRO A 22 1.91 13.31 -8.33
CA PRO A 22 0.69 12.51 -8.44
C PRO A 22 -0.17 12.79 -9.69
N GLU A 23 -0.25 14.06 -10.10
CA GLU A 23 -1.00 14.50 -11.29
C GLU A 23 -0.41 14.02 -12.62
N ASP A 24 0.88 13.68 -12.66
CA ASP A 24 1.55 13.25 -13.89
C ASP A 24 1.34 11.75 -14.18
N LEU A 25 0.88 11.00 -13.18
CA LEU A 25 0.60 9.56 -13.25
C LEU A 25 -0.58 9.31 -14.21
N GLU A 26 -0.39 8.45 -15.21
CA GLU A 26 -1.38 8.18 -16.26
C GLU A 26 -2.68 7.59 -15.67
N LEU A 27 -2.59 6.83 -14.58
CA LEU A 27 -3.76 6.32 -13.85
C LEU A 27 -4.64 7.46 -13.28
N PHE A 28 -4.10 8.64 -12.98
CA PHE A 28 -4.93 9.78 -12.56
C PHE A 28 -5.69 10.42 -13.72
N LYS A 29 -5.13 10.38 -14.93
CA LYS A 29 -5.75 10.93 -16.15
C LYS A 29 -6.86 10.04 -16.72
N LEU A 30 -7.04 8.83 -16.18
CA LEU A 30 -8.08 7.87 -16.58
C LEU A 30 -9.49 8.49 -16.68
N ARG A 31 -9.87 9.34 -15.73
CA ARG A 31 -11.20 9.97 -15.70
C ARG A 31 -11.40 11.03 -16.77
N GLU A 32 -10.31 11.63 -17.26
CA GLU A 32 -10.40 12.65 -18.31
C GLU A 32 -10.58 12.01 -19.68
N LYS A 33 -10.03 10.79 -19.87
CA LYS A 33 -10.01 10.11 -21.17
C LYS A 33 -11.21 9.17 -21.38
N ILE A 34 -11.75 8.57 -20.32
CA ILE A 34 -12.74 7.48 -20.44
C ILE A 34 -13.87 7.66 -19.42
N ASP A 35 -15.11 7.45 -19.85
CA ASP A 35 -16.28 7.34 -18.97
C ASP A 35 -16.23 6.00 -18.20
N VAL A 36 -15.46 6.02 -17.11
CA VAL A 36 -15.17 4.87 -16.25
C VAL A 36 -16.45 4.22 -15.68
N ASP A 37 -17.57 4.93 -15.64
CA ASP A 37 -18.85 4.44 -15.11
C ASP A 37 -19.56 3.49 -16.07
N LYS A 38 -19.28 3.60 -17.37
CA LYS A 38 -19.85 2.73 -18.41
C LYS A 38 -18.95 1.56 -18.78
N CYS A 39 -17.68 1.60 -18.39
CA CYS A 39 -16.73 0.52 -18.68
C CYS A 39 -17.07 -0.77 -17.93
N THR A 40 -16.91 -1.90 -18.63
CA THR A 40 -16.94 -3.22 -18.00
C THR A 40 -15.52 -3.66 -17.64
N ILE A 41 -15.41 -4.63 -16.73
CA ILE A 41 -14.11 -5.09 -16.21
C ILE A 41 -13.88 -6.55 -16.62
N ARG A 42 -12.72 -6.82 -17.22
CA ARG A 42 -12.24 -8.17 -17.53
C ARG A 42 -11.07 -8.52 -16.61
N ILE A 43 -11.07 -9.73 -16.07
CA ILE A 43 -9.89 -10.28 -15.38
C ILE A 43 -9.16 -11.18 -16.37
N ARG A 44 -7.85 -10.98 -16.51
CA ARG A 44 -7.00 -11.79 -17.36
C ARG A 44 -5.65 -12.05 -16.70
N PRO A 45 -4.89 -13.06 -17.15
CA PRO A 45 -3.49 -13.19 -16.78
C PRO A 45 -2.70 -11.92 -17.10
N PHE A 46 -1.70 -11.66 -16.27
CA PHE A 46 -0.70 -10.61 -16.50
C PHE A 46 0.00 -10.80 -17.84
N GLN A 47 0.31 -9.68 -18.50
CA GLN A 47 1.18 -9.62 -19.66
C GLN A 47 2.38 -8.71 -19.34
N PRO A 48 3.57 -8.96 -19.91
CA PRO A 48 4.76 -8.15 -19.63
C PRO A 48 4.56 -6.63 -19.83
N GLU A 49 3.71 -6.24 -20.77
CA GLU A 49 3.36 -4.85 -21.08
C GLU A 49 2.58 -4.16 -19.95
N ASP A 50 1.96 -4.93 -19.05
CA ASP A 50 1.23 -4.41 -17.90
C ASP A 50 2.16 -3.97 -16.75
N ALA A 51 3.45 -4.32 -16.80
CA ALA A 51 4.37 -4.20 -15.66
C ALA A 51 4.43 -2.78 -15.08
N GLU A 52 4.52 -1.77 -15.94
CA GLU A 52 4.58 -0.37 -15.50
C GLU A 52 3.26 0.07 -14.84
N GLN A 53 2.12 -0.25 -15.45
CA GLN A 53 0.80 0.08 -14.90
C GLN A 53 0.54 -0.60 -13.56
N VAL A 54 0.97 -1.86 -13.39
CA VAL A 54 0.86 -2.59 -12.11
C VAL A 54 1.71 -1.95 -11.03
N ARG A 55 2.94 -1.53 -11.36
CA ARG A 55 3.83 -0.82 -10.42
C ARG A 55 3.23 0.53 -10.02
N GLU A 56 2.75 1.30 -10.98
CA GLU A 56 2.06 2.56 -10.74
C GLU A 56 0.81 2.38 -9.87
N LEU A 57 -0.03 1.40 -10.18
CA LEU A 57 -1.24 1.06 -9.42
C LEU A 57 -0.91 0.71 -7.96
N PHE A 58 0.18 -0.02 -7.73
CA PHE A 58 0.64 -0.35 -6.39
C PHE A 58 1.15 0.88 -5.64
N TRP A 59 1.93 1.73 -6.30
CA TRP A 59 2.40 3.01 -5.74
C TRP A 59 1.23 3.92 -5.33
N VAL A 60 0.26 4.10 -6.21
CA VAL A 60 -0.94 4.91 -5.97
C VAL A 60 -1.74 4.35 -4.79
N GLY A 61 -1.97 3.03 -4.75
CA GLY A 61 -2.70 2.37 -3.67
C GLY A 61 -2.05 2.54 -2.29
N LEU A 62 -0.72 2.66 -2.22
CA LEU A 62 0.00 2.85 -0.97
C LEU A 62 0.18 4.33 -0.57
N THR A 63 0.47 5.22 -1.52
CA THR A 63 1.02 6.54 -1.20
C THR A 63 0.12 7.72 -1.57
N VAL A 64 -0.80 7.58 -2.53
CA VAL A 64 -1.48 8.73 -3.15
C VAL A 64 -2.99 8.76 -2.87
N GLY A 65 -3.44 9.90 -2.36
CA GLY A 65 -4.86 10.19 -2.21
C GLY A 65 -5.47 9.70 -0.90
N SER A 66 -6.69 10.18 -0.61
CA SER A 66 -7.47 9.84 0.58
C SER A 66 -7.65 8.32 0.80
N PRO A 67 -7.98 7.50 -0.22
CA PRO A 67 -8.18 6.06 -0.03
C PRO A 67 -6.87 5.23 0.02
N SER A 68 -5.69 5.84 -0.15
CA SER A 68 -4.42 5.11 -0.02
C SER A 68 -4.16 4.66 1.42
N ALA A 69 -3.28 3.67 1.58
CA ALA A 69 -2.83 3.20 2.90
C ALA A 69 -2.23 4.35 3.73
N ARG A 70 -1.37 5.18 3.11
CA ARG A 70 -0.79 6.37 3.74
C ARG A 70 -1.87 7.37 4.14
N GLY A 71 -2.82 7.67 3.25
CA GLY A 71 -3.91 8.59 3.52
C GLY A 71 -4.79 8.13 4.68
N ALA A 72 -5.13 6.83 4.72
CA ALA A 72 -5.87 6.23 5.81
C ALA A 72 -5.07 6.22 7.13
N ALA A 73 -3.77 5.94 7.10
CA ALA A 73 -2.90 5.98 8.28
C ALA A 73 -2.76 7.39 8.85
N LEU A 74 -2.51 8.39 7.99
CA LEU A 74 -2.43 9.78 8.40
C LEU A 74 -3.76 10.28 8.95
N ARG A 75 -4.91 9.89 8.38
CA ARG A 75 -6.22 10.22 8.96
C ARG A 75 -6.46 9.50 10.28
N GLY A 76 -6.16 8.20 10.34
CA GLY A 76 -6.29 7.40 11.56
C GLY A 76 -5.41 7.91 12.70
N SER A 77 -4.24 8.47 12.39
CA SER A 77 -3.31 8.98 13.41
C SER A 77 -3.91 10.09 14.29
N PHE A 78 -4.92 10.85 13.85
CA PHE A 78 -5.59 11.85 14.69
C PHE A 78 -6.31 11.24 15.90
N MET A 79 -6.75 9.98 15.79
CA MET A 79 -7.55 9.30 16.83
C MET A 79 -6.73 8.26 17.61
N ARG A 80 -5.42 8.20 17.39
CA ARG A 80 -4.55 7.25 18.09
C ARG A 80 -4.23 7.73 19.50
N PRO A 81 -3.98 6.80 20.46
CA PRO A 81 -3.64 7.15 21.84
C PRO A 81 -2.50 8.16 21.94
N ASN A 82 -1.46 8.02 21.11
CA ASN A 82 -0.32 8.94 21.07
C ASN A 82 -0.75 10.38 20.75
N SER A 83 -1.62 10.56 19.76
CA SER A 83 -2.15 11.89 19.41
C SER A 83 -3.06 12.46 20.50
N ILE A 84 -3.89 11.63 21.13
CA ILE A 84 -4.73 12.03 22.26
C ILE A 84 -3.87 12.52 23.45
N ILE A 85 -2.77 11.84 23.74
CA ILE A 85 -1.79 12.26 24.76
C ILE A 85 -1.20 13.62 24.38
N LEU A 86 -0.78 13.81 23.12
CA LEU A 86 -0.24 15.09 22.66
C LEU A 86 -1.29 16.21 22.77
N TYR A 87 -2.54 15.98 22.36
CA TYR A 87 -3.62 16.96 22.54
C TYR A 87 -3.84 17.33 24.00
N SER A 88 -3.80 16.33 24.88
CA SER A 88 -3.93 16.54 26.33
C SER A 88 -2.77 17.38 26.88
N LEU A 89 -1.53 17.09 26.47
CA LEU A 89 -0.34 17.86 26.83
C LEU A 89 -0.40 19.30 26.31
N PHE A 90 -0.92 19.50 25.09
CA PHE A 90 -1.12 20.82 24.53
C PHE A 90 -2.16 21.63 25.32
N LEU A 91 -3.33 21.04 25.58
CA LEU A 91 -4.38 21.71 26.36
C LEU A 91 -3.93 22.02 27.79
N PHE A 92 -3.19 21.10 28.41
CA PHE A 92 -2.61 21.32 29.73
C PHE A 92 -1.55 22.43 29.72
N GLY A 93 -0.67 22.46 28.73
CA GLY A 93 0.30 23.54 28.54
C GLY A 93 -0.37 24.90 28.35
N LEU A 94 -1.41 24.94 27.51
CA LEU A 94 -2.20 26.14 27.25
C LEU A 94 -2.92 26.62 28.52
N TYR A 95 -3.51 25.68 29.27
CA TYR A 95 -4.16 25.96 30.56
C TYR A 95 -3.19 26.59 31.57
N LEU A 96 -1.98 26.02 31.71
CA LEU A 96 -0.93 26.58 32.57
C LEU A 96 -0.51 27.99 32.13
N ALA A 97 -0.38 28.22 30.82
CA ALA A 97 -0.01 29.52 30.28
C ALA A 97 -1.08 30.59 30.55
N ILE A 98 -2.37 30.23 30.45
CA ILE A 98 -3.49 31.15 30.67
C ILE A 98 -3.65 31.47 32.15
N ILE A 99 -3.67 30.47 33.03
CA ILE A 99 -3.90 30.70 34.47
C ILE A 99 -2.70 31.35 35.15
N SER A 100 -1.50 31.15 34.61
CA SER A 100 -0.30 31.87 35.06
C SER A 100 -0.18 33.26 34.45
N SER A 101 -1.19 33.75 33.72
CA SER A 101 -1.22 35.16 33.35
C SER A 101 -1.56 35.98 34.60
N PRO A 102 -0.73 36.97 34.99
CA PRO A 102 -1.09 37.87 36.07
C PRO A 102 -2.44 38.48 35.71
N ARG A 103 -3.42 38.38 36.62
CA ARG A 103 -4.65 39.17 36.48
C ARG A 103 -4.18 40.61 36.35
N SER A 104 -4.54 41.27 35.25
CA SER A 104 -4.26 42.69 35.11
C SER A 104 -4.71 43.35 36.41
N PRO A 105 -3.86 44.18 37.04
CA PRO A 105 -4.27 44.88 38.24
C PRO A 105 -5.58 45.57 37.89
N PRO A 106 -6.62 45.42 38.72
CA PRO A 106 -7.92 45.94 38.37
C PRO A 106 -7.78 47.42 38.03
N ARG A 107 -8.34 47.85 36.89
CA ARG A 107 -8.21 49.24 36.41
C ARG A 107 -8.61 50.27 37.47
N TYR A 108 -9.47 49.91 38.43
CA TYR A 108 -9.86 50.75 39.55
C TYR A 108 -8.75 51.01 40.58
N ALA A 109 -7.75 50.13 40.73
CA ALA A 109 -6.62 50.39 41.63
C ALA A 109 -5.75 51.57 41.14
N ALA A 110 -5.61 51.72 39.83
CA ALA A 110 -4.97 52.89 39.22
C ALA A 110 -5.82 54.16 39.33
N ILE A 111 -7.15 54.03 39.34
CA ILE A 111 -8.08 55.17 39.51
C ILE A 111 -8.10 55.65 40.97
N LEU A 112 -7.94 54.76 41.94
CA LEU A 112 -8.07 55.05 43.37
C LEU A 112 -6.75 55.42 44.07
N ASN A 113 -5.62 55.49 43.36
CA ASN A 113 -4.28 55.76 43.92
C ASN A 113 -3.95 54.91 45.16
N LEU A 114 -4.41 53.66 45.19
CA LEU A 114 -4.14 52.77 46.32
C LEU A 114 -2.65 52.37 46.28
N PRO A 115 -1.92 52.43 47.42
CA PRO A 115 -0.53 51.99 47.49
C PRO A 115 -0.49 50.49 47.21
N PHE A 116 0.04 50.14 46.03
CA PHE A 116 0.27 48.75 45.66
C PHE A 116 1.66 48.38 46.18
N GLU A 117 1.73 47.61 47.27
CA GLU A 117 3.00 46.99 47.64
C GLU A 117 3.39 46.02 46.51
N PRO A 118 4.56 46.20 45.87
CA PRO A 118 5.00 45.28 44.83
C PRO A 118 5.08 43.88 45.47
N GLY A 119 4.21 42.98 45.00
CA GLY A 119 4.23 41.60 45.45
C GLY A 119 5.66 41.04 45.32
N SER A 120 6.11 40.30 46.34
CA SER A 120 7.45 39.71 46.42
C SER A 120 7.92 39.21 45.05
N GLU A 121 9.15 39.58 44.66
CA GLU A 121 9.76 39.17 43.39
C GLU A 121 9.66 37.67 43.12
N ASP A 122 9.63 36.85 44.17
CA ASP A 122 9.51 35.40 44.09
C ASP A 122 8.16 34.96 43.50
N VAL A 123 7.09 35.68 43.81
CA VAL A 123 5.76 35.42 43.25
C VAL A 123 5.80 35.72 41.74
N ALA A 124 6.37 36.85 41.33
CA ALA A 124 6.49 37.21 39.92
C ALA A 124 7.33 36.18 39.13
N LYS A 125 8.46 35.74 39.70
CA LYS A 125 9.31 34.69 39.11
C LYS A 125 8.55 33.37 38.97
N SER A 126 7.83 32.94 40.00
CA SER A 126 7.06 31.68 39.95
C SER A 126 5.95 31.70 38.89
N VAL A 127 5.24 32.82 38.74
CA VAL A 127 4.19 33.02 37.74
C VAL A 127 4.79 33.00 36.33
N PHE A 128 5.92 33.69 36.13
CA PHE A 128 6.64 33.70 34.87
C PHE A 128 7.12 32.30 34.48
N CYS A 129 7.75 31.57 35.39
CA CYS A 129 8.24 30.21 35.14
C CYS A 129 7.10 29.25 34.75
N ARG A 130 5.95 29.28 35.47
CA ARG A 130 4.79 28.43 35.12
C ARG A 130 4.24 28.75 33.74
N ARG A 131 4.16 30.03 33.40
CA ARG A 131 3.72 30.47 32.06
C ARG A 131 4.68 29.97 30.98
N LEU A 132 5.98 30.12 31.20
CA LEU A 132 7.00 29.66 30.25
C LEU A 132 6.93 28.14 30.04
N ILE A 133 6.78 27.37 31.12
CA ILE A 133 6.59 25.91 31.05
C ILE A 133 5.35 25.56 30.22
N GLY A 134 4.22 26.24 30.45
CA GLY A 134 2.99 26.01 29.69
C GLY A 134 3.14 26.28 28.19
N ILE A 135 3.83 27.36 27.83
CA ILE A 135 4.14 27.70 26.44
C ILE A 135 5.05 26.64 25.81
N ILE A 136 6.14 26.27 26.48
CA ILE A 136 7.09 25.26 25.98
C ILE A 136 6.37 23.92 25.76
N LEU A 137 5.58 23.47 26.73
CA LEU A 137 4.83 22.22 26.63
C LEU A 137 3.87 22.21 25.44
N SER A 138 3.20 23.33 25.18
CA SER A 138 2.30 23.48 24.05
C SER A 138 3.05 23.38 22.71
N ILE A 139 4.18 24.08 22.58
CA ILE A 139 5.02 24.06 21.37
C ILE A 139 5.59 22.66 21.13
N VAL A 140 6.15 22.04 22.16
CA VAL A 140 6.74 20.70 22.07
C VAL A 140 5.69 19.68 21.65
N SER A 141 4.48 19.74 22.20
CA SER A 141 3.39 18.84 21.81
C SER A 141 3.05 18.95 20.32
N VAL A 142 2.88 20.17 19.81
CA VAL A 142 2.60 20.43 18.39
C VAL A 142 3.75 19.93 17.51
N ALA A 143 5.00 20.21 17.89
CA ALA A 143 6.17 19.77 17.15
C ALA A 143 6.28 18.24 17.07
N LEU A 144 6.04 17.54 18.20
CA LEU A 144 6.02 16.07 18.24
C LEU A 144 4.90 15.50 17.37
N PHE A 145 3.73 16.12 17.35
CA PHE A 145 2.61 15.68 16.50
C PHE A 145 2.94 15.83 15.01
N ILE A 146 3.53 16.97 14.61
CA ILE A 146 3.97 17.21 13.23
C ILE A 146 5.06 16.21 12.85
N ALA A 147 6.06 16.02 13.70
CA ALA A 147 7.15 15.07 13.49
C ALA A 147 6.61 13.64 13.33
N HIS A 148 5.67 13.22 14.19
CA HIS A 148 5.02 11.92 14.11
C HIS A 148 4.34 11.70 12.76
N ARG A 149 3.52 12.66 12.32
CA ARG A 149 2.82 12.58 11.03
C ARG A 149 3.79 12.58 9.84
N TYR A 150 4.84 13.41 9.89
CA TYR A 150 5.87 13.44 8.86
C TYR A 150 6.56 12.08 8.72
N HIS A 151 7.02 11.51 9.84
CA HIS A 151 7.70 10.22 9.83
C HIS A 151 6.78 9.05 9.49
N LEU A 152 5.51 9.08 9.90
CA LEU A 152 4.51 8.10 9.46
C LEU A 152 4.32 8.16 7.95
N GLY A 153 4.14 9.36 7.39
CA GLY A 153 4.04 9.55 5.94
C GLY A 153 5.28 9.07 5.19
N LYS A 154 6.48 9.38 5.71
CA LYS A 154 7.75 8.93 5.15
C LYS A 154 7.92 7.41 5.23
N ALA A 155 7.44 6.77 6.30
CA ALA A 155 7.48 5.31 6.43
C ALA A 155 6.68 4.61 5.32
N PHE A 156 5.50 5.13 4.95
CA PHE A 156 4.72 4.59 3.82
C PHE A 156 5.39 4.81 2.47
N ILE A 157 6.00 5.97 2.25
CA ILE A 157 6.77 6.23 1.01
C ILE A 157 7.93 5.24 0.92
N ASN A 158 8.70 5.08 2.01
CA ASN A 158 9.81 4.14 2.05
C ASN A 158 9.34 2.69 1.84
N LEU A 159 8.20 2.29 2.43
CA LEU A 159 7.63 0.97 2.17
C LEU A 159 7.28 0.82 0.70
N ALA A 160 6.54 1.77 0.11
CA ALA A 160 6.14 1.68 -1.28
C ALA A 160 7.36 1.63 -2.22
N SER A 161 8.39 2.43 -1.95
CA SER A 161 9.66 2.38 -2.69
C SER A 161 10.39 1.06 -2.51
N PHE A 162 10.42 0.49 -1.30
CA PHE A 162 11.00 -0.83 -1.05
C PHE A 162 10.27 -1.91 -1.85
N GLU A 163 8.95 -1.92 -1.76
CA GLU A 163 8.10 -2.91 -2.42
C GLU A 163 8.20 -2.82 -3.96
N LEU A 164 8.26 -1.61 -4.52
CA LEU A 164 8.47 -1.39 -5.96
C LEU A 164 9.81 -1.93 -6.49
N ASN A 165 10.79 -2.08 -5.61
CA ASN A 165 12.12 -2.61 -5.92
C ASN A 165 12.27 -4.08 -5.50
N CYS A 166 11.21 -4.70 -4.95
CA CYS A 166 11.26 -6.12 -4.65
C CYS A 166 11.34 -6.94 -5.95
N PRO A 167 12.10 -8.06 -5.96
CA PRO A 167 12.26 -8.90 -7.14
C PRO A 167 10.94 -9.34 -7.78
N ASP A 168 9.90 -9.51 -6.97
CA ASP A 168 8.58 -9.96 -7.42
C ASP A 168 7.81 -8.91 -8.24
N LEU A 169 8.01 -7.61 -7.99
CA LEU A 169 7.44 -6.52 -8.78
C LEU A 169 8.36 -6.04 -9.90
N MET A 170 9.68 -6.20 -9.75
CA MET A 170 10.63 -5.84 -10.80
C MET A 170 10.58 -6.81 -11.98
N ASN A 171 10.34 -8.09 -11.73
CA ASN A 171 10.27 -9.13 -12.75
C ASN A 171 8.99 -9.95 -12.58
N ILE A 172 7.81 -9.34 -12.72
CA ILE A 172 6.52 -10.02 -12.43
C ILE A 172 6.37 -11.31 -13.25
N ALA A 173 6.69 -11.29 -14.55
CA ALA A 173 6.52 -12.47 -15.41
C ALA A 173 7.38 -13.66 -14.92
N GLN A 174 8.68 -13.42 -14.74
CA GLN A 174 9.60 -14.40 -14.15
C GLN A 174 9.20 -14.74 -12.71
N HIS A 175 8.72 -13.75 -11.96
CA HIS A 175 8.06 -13.74 -10.64
C HIS A 175 7.16 -14.94 -10.41
N TYR A 176 6.10 -14.91 -11.20
CA TYR A 176 4.90 -15.68 -11.01
C TYR A 176 4.75 -16.78 -12.08
N GLY A 177 5.83 -17.09 -12.81
CA GLY A 177 5.82 -18.13 -13.84
C GLY A 177 4.91 -17.81 -15.03
N VAL A 178 4.71 -16.52 -15.32
CA VAL A 178 3.89 -16.11 -16.47
C VAL A 178 4.67 -16.44 -17.74
N PRO A 179 4.11 -17.20 -18.69
CA PRO A 179 4.78 -17.52 -19.94
C PRO A 179 5.19 -16.22 -20.63
N HIS A 180 6.48 -16.08 -20.95
CA HIS A 180 6.87 -15.09 -21.94
C HIS A 180 6.22 -15.49 -23.25
N ALA A 181 5.44 -14.58 -23.85
CA ALA A 181 5.20 -14.66 -25.28
C ALA A 181 6.58 -14.58 -25.92
N ILE A 182 7.11 -15.71 -26.37
CA ILE A 182 8.36 -15.75 -27.11
C ILE A 182 8.10 -14.88 -28.33
N ASP A 183 8.86 -13.79 -28.44
CA ASP A 183 8.72 -12.81 -29.49
C ASP A 183 8.96 -13.54 -30.83
N GLU A 184 7.90 -13.83 -31.58
CA GLU A 184 7.94 -14.51 -32.88
C GLU A 184 8.72 -13.71 -33.95
N LYS A 185 9.28 -12.56 -33.58
CA LYS A 185 10.02 -11.65 -34.46
C LYS A 185 11.48 -12.04 -34.71
N ASP A 186 12.05 -12.96 -33.94
CA ASP A 186 13.32 -13.59 -34.34
C ASP A 186 13.02 -14.67 -35.38
N GLY A 187 12.88 -14.22 -36.63
CA GLY A 187 12.50 -15.01 -37.80
C GLY A 187 13.46 -16.14 -38.17
N MET A 188 13.56 -17.17 -37.32
CA MET A 188 13.97 -18.50 -37.77
C MET A 188 12.81 -19.14 -38.51
N GLU A 189 12.71 -18.81 -39.80
CA GLU A 189 11.97 -19.62 -40.76
C GLU A 189 12.45 -21.08 -40.70
N GLY A 190 11.54 -21.99 -40.38
CA GLY A 190 11.58 -23.31 -41.01
C GLY A 190 12.02 -24.52 -40.18
N GLN A 191 12.14 -24.45 -38.85
CA GLN A 191 12.11 -25.68 -38.05
C GLN A 191 10.68 -25.95 -37.57
N LYS A 192 10.04 -26.97 -38.17
CA LYS A 192 8.79 -27.55 -37.67
C LYS A 192 9.01 -27.98 -36.22
N PHE A 193 8.67 -27.09 -35.30
CA PHE A 193 8.79 -27.33 -33.88
C PHE A 193 7.69 -28.32 -33.49
N ASP A 194 8.08 -29.56 -33.27
CA ASP A 194 7.18 -30.63 -32.90
C ASP A 194 6.51 -30.27 -31.56
N SER A 195 5.21 -29.98 -31.61
CA SER A 195 4.47 -29.41 -30.47
C SER A 195 4.27 -30.39 -29.30
N ARG A 196 4.87 -31.59 -29.39
CA ARG A 196 4.81 -32.64 -28.38
C ARG A 196 5.95 -32.64 -27.37
N GLU A 197 7.06 -31.92 -27.61
CA GLU A 197 8.20 -31.85 -26.68
C GLU A 197 8.22 -30.57 -25.82
N ARG A 198 7.05 -29.94 -25.59
CA ARG A 198 6.99 -28.62 -24.95
C ARG A 198 7.13 -28.61 -23.42
N HIS A 199 7.49 -29.71 -22.74
CA HIS A 199 7.34 -29.80 -21.27
C HIS A 199 8.56 -30.27 -20.45
N THR A 200 9.73 -30.51 -21.03
CA THR A 200 10.87 -31.03 -20.25
C THR A 200 12.16 -30.20 -20.31
N GLY A 201 12.17 -29.10 -21.06
CA GLY A 201 13.32 -28.17 -21.14
C GLY A 201 13.33 -27.16 -20.00
N VAL A 202 13.95 -27.53 -18.89
CA VAL A 202 14.19 -26.71 -17.69
C VAL A 202 14.87 -25.38 -18.01
N THR A 203 14.12 -24.27 -17.89
CA THR A 203 14.68 -22.95 -17.59
C THR A 203 14.05 -22.45 -16.28
N GLY A 204 14.67 -22.79 -15.15
CA GLY A 204 14.33 -22.23 -13.83
C GLY A 204 12.86 -22.38 -13.42
N GLY A 205 12.34 -23.62 -13.50
CA GLY A 205 10.94 -23.97 -13.28
C GLY A 205 10.37 -23.42 -11.98
N LYS A 206 9.57 -22.36 -12.10
CA LYS A 206 8.71 -21.90 -11.01
C LYS A 206 7.47 -22.75 -10.93
N SER A 207 6.97 -22.91 -9.72
CA SER A 207 5.83 -23.77 -9.45
C SER A 207 4.60 -23.32 -10.25
N PRO A 208 3.88 -24.25 -10.88
CA PRO A 208 2.65 -23.96 -11.62
C PRO A 208 1.49 -23.47 -10.75
N ALA A 209 1.69 -23.38 -9.42
CA ALA A 209 0.73 -22.80 -8.48
C ALA A 209 0.93 -21.30 -8.23
N CYS A 210 1.99 -20.71 -8.78
CA CYS A 210 2.12 -19.26 -8.86
C CYS A 210 1.26 -18.70 -10.00
N GLY A 211 0.74 -17.48 -9.79
CA GLY A 211 0.04 -16.78 -10.86
C GLY A 211 -0.12 -15.29 -10.56
N PHE A 212 -0.29 -14.51 -11.62
CA PHE A 212 -0.56 -13.08 -11.51
C PHE A 212 -1.68 -12.69 -12.46
N TRP A 213 -2.69 -11.98 -11.95
CA TRP A 213 -3.83 -11.53 -12.72
C TRP A 213 -4.01 -10.02 -12.60
N VAL A 214 -4.52 -9.45 -13.67
CA VAL A 214 -4.85 -8.03 -13.77
C VAL A 214 -6.33 -7.87 -14.10
N ALA A 215 -6.93 -6.80 -13.58
CA ALA A 215 -8.24 -6.33 -13.99
C ALA A 215 -8.04 -5.22 -15.02
N GLU A 216 -8.55 -5.44 -16.22
CA GLU A 216 -8.45 -4.53 -17.35
C GLU A 216 -9.83 -3.91 -17.64
N LEU A 217 -9.83 -2.63 -18.03
CA LEU A 217 -11.03 -1.97 -18.53
C LEU A 217 -11.36 -2.43 -19.95
N LEU A 218 -12.65 -2.59 -20.22
CA LEU A 218 -13.19 -2.75 -21.56
C LEU A 218 -13.92 -1.46 -21.97
N ALA A 219 -13.76 -1.08 -23.23
CA ALA A 219 -14.47 0.06 -23.80
C ALA A 219 -15.99 -0.20 -23.78
N PRO A 220 -16.82 0.82 -23.49
CA PRO A 220 -18.26 0.64 -23.33
C PRO A 220 -18.96 0.28 -24.65
N ASP A 221 -18.46 0.78 -25.78
CA ASP A 221 -19.18 0.71 -27.05
C ASP A 221 -19.02 -0.65 -27.75
N ASP A 222 -17.81 -1.20 -27.75
CA ASP A 222 -17.47 -2.44 -28.46
C ASP A 222 -16.95 -3.57 -27.55
N GLY A 223 -16.86 -3.32 -26.24
CA GLY A 223 -16.33 -4.28 -25.28
C GLY A 223 -14.85 -4.62 -25.50
N LYS A 224 -14.12 -3.87 -26.34
CA LYS A 224 -12.72 -4.18 -26.63
C LYS A 224 -11.82 -3.83 -25.45
N PRO A 225 -10.71 -4.57 -25.28
CA PRO A 225 -9.71 -4.26 -24.27
C PRO A 225 -9.12 -2.87 -24.49
N THR A 226 -9.11 -2.03 -23.45
CA THR A 226 -8.50 -0.70 -23.54
C THR A 226 -6.99 -0.73 -23.33
N GLY A 227 -6.43 -1.84 -22.85
CA GLY A 227 -5.05 -1.94 -22.39
C GLY A 227 -4.81 -1.31 -21.02
N ILE A 228 -5.85 -0.78 -20.35
CA ILE A 228 -5.68 -0.08 -19.08
C ILE A 228 -5.95 -1.01 -17.90
N VAL A 229 -4.92 -1.23 -17.10
CA VAL A 229 -4.96 -2.04 -15.89
C VAL A 229 -5.43 -1.19 -14.71
N VAL A 230 -6.49 -1.65 -14.04
CA VAL A 230 -7.13 -0.95 -12.92
C VAL A 230 -7.15 -1.77 -11.64
N GLY A 231 -6.65 -3.00 -11.69
CA GLY A 231 -6.55 -3.89 -10.55
C GLY A 231 -5.47 -4.95 -10.80
N SER A 232 -4.87 -5.46 -9.74
CA SER A 232 -3.91 -6.55 -9.82
C SER A 232 -3.98 -7.44 -8.58
N VAL A 233 -3.54 -8.69 -8.72
CA VAL A 233 -3.31 -9.63 -7.63
C VAL A 233 -2.28 -10.68 -8.05
N GLY A 234 -1.38 -11.00 -7.14
CA GLY A 234 -0.40 -12.09 -7.29
C GLY A 234 -0.67 -13.19 -6.27
N LEU A 235 -0.40 -14.43 -6.67
CA LEU A 235 -0.38 -15.60 -5.81
C LEU A 235 0.99 -16.26 -5.90
N ASP A 236 1.67 -16.38 -4.78
CA ASP A 236 3.06 -16.83 -4.69
C ASP A 236 3.18 -17.99 -3.70
N ASN A 237 3.43 -19.21 -4.20
CA ASN A 237 3.64 -20.37 -3.34
C ASN A 237 5.12 -20.61 -2.98
N THR A 238 6.02 -19.73 -3.42
CA THR A 238 7.44 -19.78 -3.10
C THR A 238 7.81 -18.89 -1.91
N ALA A 239 6.85 -18.06 -1.46
CA ALA A 239 7.04 -17.13 -0.36
C ALA A 239 7.31 -17.81 0.99
N ILE A 240 6.89 -19.06 1.16
CA ILE A 240 7.11 -19.88 2.37
C ILE A 240 7.90 -21.12 1.95
N PRO A 241 9.25 -21.08 1.98
CA PRO A 241 10.10 -22.14 1.46
C PRO A 241 9.84 -23.52 2.10
N ASP A 242 9.44 -23.54 3.38
CA ASP A 242 9.24 -24.76 4.15
C ASP A 242 7.86 -25.40 3.96
N ASP A 243 6.91 -24.70 3.32
CA ASP A 243 5.54 -25.20 3.11
C ASP A 243 5.02 -24.85 1.71
N PRO A 244 5.28 -25.71 0.70
CA PRO A 244 4.79 -25.50 -0.66
C PRO A 244 3.26 -25.65 -0.75
N THR A 245 2.59 -26.14 0.30
CA THR A 245 1.12 -26.26 0.33
C THR A 245 0.44 -24.98 0.80
N THR A 246 1.21 -23.96 1.19
CA THR A 246 0.69 -22.65 1.56
C THR A 246 1.15 -21.61 0.54
N ALA A 247 0.18 -20.93 -0.10
CA ALA A 247 0.47 -19.81 -1.00
C ALA A 247 0.27 -18.47 -0.30
N GLN A 248 0.95 -17.43 -0.76
CA GLN A 248 0.77 -16.07 -0.29
C GLN A 248 0.06 -15.21 -1.34
N LEU A 249 -1.03 -14.55 -0.95
CA LEU A 249 -1.67 -13.52 -1.75
C LEU A 249 -0.87 -12.22 -1.61
N ARG A 250 -0.35 -11.72 -2.71
CA ARG A 250 0.53 -10.55 -2.78
C ARG A 250 0.01 -9.54 -3.78
N ARG A 251 0.53 -8.32 -3.70
CA ARG A 251 0.37 -7.25 -4.71
C ARG A 251 -1.07 -6.94 -5.09
N MET A 252 -2.02 -7.15 -4.17
CA MET A 252 -3.41 -6.79 -4.40
C MET A 252 -3.58 -5.28 -4.38
N SER A 253 -3.98 -4.70 -5.51
CA SER A 253 -4.33 -3.28 -5.60
C SER A 253 -5.53 -3.10 -6.52
N VAL A 254 -6.34 -2.07 -6.26
CA VAL A 254 -7.44 -1.63 -7.11
C VAL A 254 -7.44 -0.12 -7.16
N HIS A 255 -7.58 0.41 -8.36
CA HIS A 255 -7.50 1.84 -8.61
C HIS A 255 -8.51 2.59 -7.73
N PRO A 256 -8.10 3.64 -6.99
CA PRO A 256 -8.95 4.38 -6.06
C PRO A 256 -10.35 4.75 -6.56
N SER A 257 -10.46 5.23 -7.80
CA SER A 257 -11.75 5.66 -8.38
C SER A 257 -12.70 4.52 -8.75
N LEU A 258 -12.18 3.29 -8.79
CA LEU A 258 -12.87 2.06 -9.19
C LEU A 258 -13.07 1.09 -8.03
N GLN A 259 -12.67 1.48 -6.82
CA GLN A 259 -12.94 0.71 -5.61
C GLN A 259 -14.45 0.60 -5.36
N ARG A 260 -14.84 -0.39 -4.54
CA ARG A 260 -16.25 -0.67 -4.18
C ARG A 260 -17.14 -1.10 -5.35
N ARG A 261 -16.58 -1.42 -6.52
CA ARG A 261 -17.29 -2.02 -7.69
C ARG A 261 -17.15 -3.53 -7.81
N GLY A 262 -16.72 -4.20 -6.74
CA GLY A 262 -16.51 -5.65 -6.74
C GLY A 262 -15.25 -6.15 -7.46
N ILE A 263 -14.42 -5.27 -8.05
CA ILE A 263 -13.17 -5.66 -8.75
C ILE A 263 -12.26 -6.49 -7.84
N GLY A 264 -11.99 -6.00 -6.62
CA GLY A 264 -11.17 -6.74 -5.65
C GLY A 264 -11.73 -8.11 -5.30
N ARG A 265 -13.07 -8.27 -5.26
CA ARG A 265 -13.69 -9.58 -4.99
C ARG A 265 -13.46 -10.54 -6.14
N ARG A 266 -13.64 -10.06 -7.37
CA ARG A 266 -13.40 -10.86 -8.57
C ARG A 266 -11.93 -11.28 -8.69
N LEU A 267 -10.99 -10.40 -8.35
CA LEU A 267 -9.54 -10.71 -8.33
C LEU A 267 -9.19 -11.77 -7.28
N ILE A 268 -9.65 -11.60 -6.03
CA ILE A 268 -9.45 -12.62 -4.98
C ILE A 268 -10.08 -13.95 -5.40
N SER A 269 -11.31 -13.92 -5.92
CA SER A 269 -11.98 -15.12 -6.40
C SER A 269 -11.15 -15.83 -7.46
N GLN A 270 -10.61 -15.10 -8.44
CA GLN A 270 -9.75 -15.68 -9.47
C GLN A 270 -8.49 -16.34 -8.89
N ALA A 271 -7.81 -15.65 -7.97
CA ALA A 271 -6.61 -16.18 -7.32
C ALA A 271 -6.90 -17.43 -6.48
N LEU A 272 -8.00 -17.43 -5.73
CA LEU A 272 -8.44 -18.59 -4.94
C LEU A 272 -8.91 -19.74 -5.81
N SER A 273 -9.61 -19.48 -6.91
CA SER A 273 -9.97 -20.48 -7.90
C SER A 273 -8.72 -21.14 -8.44
N HIS A 274 -7.71 -20.37 -8.83
CA HIS A 274 -6.44 -20.93 -9.30
C HIS A 274 -5.73 -21.75 -8.23
N ALA A 275 -5.64 -21.25 -6.99
CA ALA A 275 -5.06 -21.99 -5.86
C ALA A 275 -5.78 -23.32 -5.58
N SER A 276 -7.09 -23.37 -5.88
CA SER A 276 -7.91 -24.55 -5.64
C SER A 276 -7.76 -25.65 -6.71
N LEU A 277 -7.13 -25.34 -7.84
CA LEU A 277 -6.93 -26.34 -8.89
C LEU A 277 -5.87 -27.37 -8.48
N LEU A 278 -6.00 -28.59 -9.00
CA LEU A 278 -4.92 -29.56 -8.93
C LEU A 278 -3.86 -29.16 -9.97
N HIS A 279 -2.68 -28.77 -9.49
CA HIS A 279 -1.62 -28.35 -10.39
C HIS A 279 -0.95 -29.57 -11.05
N PRO A 280 -0.30 -29.42 -12.22
CA PRO A 280 0.33 -30.51 -12.97
C PRO A 280 1.28 -31.38 -12.13
N ASP A 281 1.93 -30.77 -11.12
CA ASP A 281 2.86 -31.43 -10.22
C ASP A 281 2.17 -32.28 -9.14
N GLY A 282 0.83 -32.39 -9.16
CA GLY A 282 0.03 -33.03 -8.12
C GLY A 282 -0.08 -32.20 -6.83
N LEU A 283 0.53 -31.02 -6.79
CA LEU A 283 0.47 -30.11 -5.66
C LEU A 283 -0.93 -29.49 -5.56
N ARG A 284 -1.46 -29.46 -4.33
CA ARG A 284 -2.72 -28.81 -3.99
C ARG A 284 -2.46 -27.81 -2.87
N ILE A 285 -2.76 -26.54 -3.12
CA ILE A 285 -2.65 -25.50 -2.10
C ILE A 285 -3.74 -25.75 -1.05
N LYS A 286 -3.31 -25.88 0.21
CA LYS A 286 -4.17 -26.11 1.38
C LYS A 286 -4.55 -24.82 2.08
N ALA A 287 -3.67 -23.82 2.07
CA ALA A 287 -3.92 -22.54 2.72
C ALA A 287 -3.42 -21.37 1.89
N VAL A 288 -4.07 -20.22 2.03
CA VAL A 288 -3.60 -18.95 1.46
C VAL A 288 -3.40 -17.93 2.58
N GLU A 289 -2.17 -17.45 2.70
CA GLU A 289 -1.80 -16.41 3.65
C GLU A 289 -1.72 -15.05 2.97
N LEU A 290 -1.90 -13.98 3.74
CA LEU A 290 -1.63 -12.62 3.28
C LEU A 290 -1.17 -11.75 4.43
N VAL A 291 -0.34 -10.77 4.10
CA VAL A 291 0.10 -9.73 5.03
C VAL A 291 -0.38 -8.40 4.50
N THR A 292 -1.06 -7.63 5.34
CA THR A 292 -1.54 -6.29 4.99
C THR A 292 -1.27 -5.31 6.11
N THR A 293 -1.15 -4.03 5.76
CA THR A 293 -1.08 -2.97 6.78
C THR A 293 -2.44 -2.86 7.47
N GLY A 294 -2.42 -2.61 8.77
CA GLY A 294 -3.65 -2.42 9.54
C GLY A 294 -4.44 -1.15 9.19
N PHE A 295 -3.89 -0.30 8.33
CA PHE A 295 -4.47 0.98 7.93
C PHE A 295 -5.37 0.91 6.69
N GLN A 296 -5.67 -0.29 6.19
CA GLN A 296 -6.54 -0.50 5.04
C GLN A 296 -7.83 -1.24 5.46
N PRO A 297 -8.78 -0.56 6.13
CA PRO A 297 -9.99 -1.23 6.64
C PRO A 297 -10.86 -1.82 5.52
N SER A 298 -10.83 -1.22 4.32
CA SER A 298 -11.51 -1.75 3.14
C SER A 298 -10.93 -3.09 2.68
N ALA A 299 -9.61 -3.27 2.76
CA ALA A 299 -8.92 -4.51 2.43
C ALA A 299 -9.21 -5.59 3.49
N VAL A 300 -9.18 -5.23 4.77
CA VAL A 300 -9.52 -6.15 5.86
C VAL A 300 -10.94 -6.72 5.70
N GLY A 301 -11.93 -5.86 5.46
CA GLY A 301 -13.31 -6.31 5.34
C GLY A 301 -13.56 -7.24 4.13
N ILE A 302 -12.82 -7.04 3.03
CA ILE A 302 -12.94 -7.96 1.89
C ILE A 302 -12.30 -9.32 2.22
N TYR A 303 -11.11 -9.36 2.83
CA TYR A 303 -10.46 -10.63 3.21
C TYR A 303 -11.32 -11.43 4.20
N GLU A 304 -11.82 -10.78 5.25
CA GLU A 304 -12.70 -11.42 6.23
C GLU A 304 -13.98 -11.97 5.59
N SER A 305 -14.52 -11.28 4.57
CA SER A 305 -15.71 -11.77 3.84
C SER A 305 -15.47 -13.04 3.00
N PHE A 306 -14.21 -13.34 2.66
CA PHE A 306 -13.82 -14.59 2.02
C PHE A 306 -13.40 -15.66 3.04
N GLY A 307 -13.47 -15.38 4.34
CA GLY A 307 -13.18 -16.34 5.40
C GLY A 307 -11.73 -16.34 5.89
N TRP A 308 -10.91 -15.36 5.49
CA TRP A 308 -9.60 -15.17 6.11
C TRP A 308 -9.74 -14.84 7.59
N LYS A 309 -8.91 -15.49 8.41
CA LYS A 309 -8.83 -15.28 9.86
C LYS A 309 -7.50 -14.61 10.20
N ARG A 310 -7.54 -13.67 11.14
CA ARG A 310 -6.33 -13.03 11.69
C ARG A 310 -5.54 -14.05 12.49
N VAL A 311 -4.27 -14.23 12.14
CA VAL A 311 -3.35 -15.15 12.83
C VAL A 311 -2.41 -14.38 13.75
N LYS A 312 -1.85 -13.27 13.25
CA LYS A 312 -0.81 -12.51 13.94
C LYS A 312 -0.96 -11.02 13.65
N THR A 313 -0.62 -10.19 14.64
CA THR A 313 -0.46 -8.75 14.45
C THR A 313 0.96 -8.36 14.87
N ASP A 314 1.72 -7.83 13.93
CA ASP A 314 3.07 -7.30 14.19
C ASP A 314 2.96 -5.80 14.44
N LEU A 315 3.40 -5.35 15.62
CA LEU A 315 3.37 -3.95 16.04
C LEU A 315 4.72 -3.27 15.79
N GLY A 316 4.68 -2.00 15.42
CA GLY A 316 5.83 -1.16 15.16
C GLY A 316 6.32 -1.25 13.73
N ALA A 317 6.88 -0.15 13.23
CA ALA A 317 7.65 -0.17 11.99
C ALA A 317 9.05 -0.70 12.33
N PRO A 318 9.72 -1.45 11.45
CA PRO A 318 11.09 -1.91 11.68
C PRO A 318 12.00 -0.76 12.11
N GLY A 319 12.57 -0.85 13.32
CA GLY A 319 13.44 0.17 13.92
C GLY A 319 12.75 1.46 14.40
N ARG A 320 11.42 1.54 14.41
CA ARG A 320 10.65 2.74 14.81
C ARG A 320 9.42 2.36 15.65
N TRP A 321 9.66 1.94 16.88
CA TRP A 321 8.64 1.50 17.85
C TRP A 321 7.61 2.59 18.22
N TRP A 322 7.98 3.86 18.07
CA TRP A 322 7.14 5.02 18.39
C TRP A 322 6.18 5.43 17.25
N LEU A 323 6.28 4.78 16.08
CA LEU A 323 5.29 4.94 15.02
C LEU A 323 4.17 3.93 15.23
N ASP A 324 2.92 4.38 15.08
CA ASP A 324 1.70 3.57 15.21
C ASP A 324 1.51 2.54 14.07
N TRP A 325 2.59 1.99 13.53
CA TRP A 325 2.57 1.03 12.44
C TRP A 325 2.21 -0.37 12.94
N TYR A 326 1.44 -1.10 12.15
CA TYR A 326 1.23 -2.52 12.38
C TYR A 326 0.83 -3.23 11.10
N CYS A 327 1.26 -4.49 10.99
CA CYS A 327 0.89 -5.42 9.95
C CYS A 327 0.00 -6.51 10.55
N VAL A 328 -0.99 -6.96 9.78
CA VAL A 328 -1.88 -8.04 10.18
C VAL A 328 -1.70 -9.18 9.20
N HIS A 329 -1.41 -10.36 9.75
CA HIS A 329 -1.30 -11.61 9.02
C HIS A 329 -2.65 -12.30 9.05
N TYR A 330 -3.12 -12.70 7.87
CA TYR A 330 -4.34 -13.47 7.73
C TYR A 330 -4.04 -14.80 7.05
N ARG A 331 -4.83 -15.80 7.38
CA ARG A 331 -4.79 -17.13 6.77
C ARG A 331 -6.21 -17.61 6.47
N VAL A 332 -6.41 -18.19 5.29
CA VAL A 332 -7.61 -18.93 4.93
C VAL A 332 -7.22 -20.37 4.59
N GLU A 333 -7.97 -21.32 5.13
CA GLU A 333 -7.82 -22.75 4.82
C GLU A 333 -8.73 -23.11 3.65
N LEU A 334 -8.16 -23.65 2.59
CA LEU A 334 -8.86 -24.22 1.44
C LEU A 334 -9.28 -25.65 1.81
N GLY A 335 -10.38 -25.78 2.55
CA GLY A 335 -10.96 -27.09 2.89
C GLY A 335 -11.73 -27.71 1.72
N SER A 336 -12.09 -29.00 1.82
CA SER A 336 -12.87 -29.73 0.79
C SER A 336 -14.10 -28.95 0.29
N ARG A 337 -14.88 -28.38 1.22
CA ARG A 337 -16.08 -27.56 0.92
C ARG A 337 -15.81 -26.26 0.16
N TYR A 338 -14.57 -25.80 0.12
CA TYR A 338 -14.19 -24.63 -0.69
C TYR A 338 -14.10 -25.03 -2.17
N TYR A 339 -13.50 -26.19 -2.45
CA TYR A 339 -13.39 -26.73 -3.80
C TYR A 339 -14.76 -27.00 -4.42
N ASP A 340 -15.71 -27.55 -3.64
CA ASP A 340 -17.06 -27.86 -4.12
C ASP A 340 -17.88 -26.60 -4.50
N ARG A 341 -17.48 -25.41 -4.03
CA ARG A 341 -18.17 -24.14 -4.34
C ARG A 341 -17.58 -23.40 -5.53
N VAL A 342 -16.39 -23.78 -5.96
CA VAL A 342 -15.61 -23.06 -6.97
C VAL A 342 -15.46 -23.87 -8.26
N ALA A 343 -15.59 -25.20 -8.19
CA ALA A 343 -15.76 -26.09 -9.34
C ALA A 343 -17.16 -25.94 -9.96
#